data_AF-A0A1I3YC98-F1
#
_entry.id   AF-A0A1I3YC98-F1
#
_cell.length_a   1.000
_cell.length_b   1.000
_cell.length_c   1.000
_cell.angle_alpha   90.00
_cell.angle_beta   90.00
_cell.angle_gamma   90.00
#
_symmetry.space_group_name_H-M   'P 1'
#
loop_
_entity.id
_entity.type
_entity.pdbx_description
1 polymer ?
#
loop_
_entity_poly.entity_id
_entity_poly.type
_entity_poly.pdbx_seq_one_letter_code
_entity_poly.pdbx_strand_id
1 'polypeptide(L)'
;MDNRSLATTARTLMASVFIVMGLYRLLTAWGGTATPTATLVFSAVELVLGLLIASGWKLRWTAGLAALLMAADAAMSHPFWSLAGAERGAQLLHFMKNVGMIGGLLLLIAHAGHPPRR
;
A
#
# COMPACT_ATOMS: atom_id res chain seq x y z
N MET A 1 17.23 -19.13 1.98
CA MET A 1 15.93 -18.76 1.39
C MET A 1 16.05 -18.92 -0.11
N ASP A 2 15.13 -19.63 -0.75
CA ASP A 2 15.07 -19.70 -2.21
C ASP A 2 14.37 -18.45 -2.79
N ASN A 3 14.49 -18.21 -4.10
CA ASN A 3 13.93 -17.02 -4.73
C ASN A 3 12.39 -16.94 -4.57
N ARG A 4 11.72 -18.10 -4.46
CA ARG A 4 10.27 -18.18 -4.30
C ARG A 4 9.81 -17.75 -2.91
N SER A 5 10.50 -18.20 -1.85
CA SER A 5 10.22 -17.75 -0.48
C SER A 5 10.51 -16.25 -0.34
N LEU A 6 11.61 -15.75 -0.93
CA LEU A 6 11.93 -14.31 -0.90
C LEU A 6 10.84 -13.46 -1.56
N ALA A 7 10.38 -13.85 -2.76
CA ALA A 7 9.31 -13.13 -3.46
C ALA A 7 7.99 -13.13 -2.68
N THR A 8 7.65 -14.25 -2.05
CA THR A 8 6.45 -14.36 -1.21
C THR A 8 6.57 -13.46 0.02
N THR A 9 7.72 -13.46 0.69
CA THR A 9 7.98 -12.59 1.84
C THR A 9 7.90 -11.12 1.46
N ALA A 10 8.57 -10.70 0.38
CA ALA A 10 8.55 -9.32 -0.10
C ALA A 10 7.11 -8.86 -0.41
N ARG A 11 6.35 -9.69 -1.11
CA ARG A 11 4.94 -9.42 -1.44
C ARG A 11 4.08 -9.28 -0.19
N THR A 12 4.22 -10.17 0.79
CA THR A 12 3.46 -10.12 2.05
C THR A 12 3.83 -8.90 2.88
N LEU A 13 5.11 -8.53 2.94
CA LEU A 13 5.56 -7.30 3.61
C LEU A 13 4.98 -6.05 2.95
N MET A 14 4.97 -5.99 1.61
CA MET A 14 4.36 -4.87 0.89
C MET A 14 2.84 -4.80 1.11
N ALA A 15 2.17 -5.96 1.09
CA ALA A 15 0.73 -6.06 1.35
C ALA A 15 0.36 -5.62 2.78
N SER A 16 1.26 -5.79 3.75
CA SER A 16 0.98 -5.54 5.16
C SER A 16 0.52 -4.10 5.44
N VAL A 17 1.06 -3.11 4.72
CA VAL A 17 0.65 -1.70 4.90
C VAL A 17 -0.84 -1.53 4.61
N PHE A 18 -1.33 -2.08 3.50
CA PHE A 18 -2.74 -1.99 3.12
C PHE A 18 -3.65 -2.76 4.08
N ILE A 19 -3.21 -3.96 4.49
CA ILE A 19 -3.98 -4.80 5.43
C ILE A 19 -4.08 -4.10 6.79
N VAL A 20 -2.96 -3.68 7.35
CA VAL A 20 -2.90 -3.09 8.69
C VAL A 20 -3.61 -1.75 8.72
N MET A 21 -3.35 -0.86 7.76
CA MET A 21 -3.98 0.47 7.74
C MET A 21 -5.48 0.39 7.45
N GLY A 22 -5.91 -0.47 6.53
CA GLY A 22 -7.33 -0.71 6.25
C GLY A 22 -8.04 -1.28 7.47
N LEU A 23 -7.49 -2.34 8.09
CA LEU A 23 -8.08 -2.97 9.26
C LEU A 23 -8.11 -2.02 10.47
N TYR A 24 -7.01 -1.32 10.75
CA TYR A 24 -6.93 -0.37 11.86
C TYR A 24 -8.04 0.67 11.78
N ARG A 25 -8.23 1.31 10.62
CA ARG A 25 -9.26 2.33 10.42
C ARG A 25 -10.68 1.78 10.57
N LEU A 26 -10.94 0.58 10.05
CA LEU A 26 -12.23 -0.08 10.20
C LEU A 26 -12.53 -0.44 11.66
N LEU A 27 -11.54 -0.95 12.41
CA LEU A 27 -11.70 -1.28 13.82
C LEU A 27 -11.89 -0.02 14.67
N THR A 28 -11.18 1.08 14.37
CA THR A 28 -11.40 2.35 15.08
C THR A 28 -12.80 2.91 14.87
N ALA A 29 -13.35 2.76 13.66
CA ALA A 29 -14.71 3.18 13.36
C ALA A 29 -15.75 2.28 14.04
N TRP A 30 -15.50 0.96 14.05
CA TRP A 30 -16.31 0.00 14.79
C TRP A 30 -16.34 0.31 16.30
N GLY A 31 -15.22 0.80 16.85
CA GLY A 31 -15.11 1.26 18.23
C GLY A 31 -15.83 2.57 18.55
N GLY A 32 -16.59 3.16 17.60
CA GLY A 32 -17.39 4.36 17.81
C GLY A 32 -16.72 5.67 17.35
N THR A 33 -15.55 5.61 16.70
CA THR A 33 -14.92 6.82 16.14
C THR A 33 -15.71 7.31 14.93
N ALA A 34 -16.23 8.53 14.99
CA ALA A 34 -16.94 9.15 13.87
C ALA A 34 -16.02 9.25 12.65
N THR A 35 -16.26 8.40 11.65
CA THR A 35 -15.41 8.25 10.47
C THR A 35 -16.25 8.47 9.22
N PRO A 36 -15.84 9.37 8.29
CA PRO A 36 -16.57 9.59 7.06
C PRO A 36 -16.76 8.29 6.26
N THR A 37 -17.93 8.11 5.65
CA THR A 37 -18.23 6.90 4.85
C THR A 37 -17.20 6.68 3.75
N ALA A 38 -16.70 7.75 3.12
CA ALA A 38 -15.64 7.66 2.12
C ALA A 38 -14.35 7.02 2.67
N THR A 39 -13.94 7.38 3.89
CA THR A 39 -12.77 6.79 4.56
C THR A 39 -13.00 5.32 4.89
N LEU A 40 -14.22 4.92 5.27
CA LEU A 40 -14.56 3.52 5.51
C LEU A 40 -14.48 2.67 4.25
N VAL A 41 -15.07 3.17 3.16
CA VAL A 41 -15.02 2.51 1.85
C VAL A 41 -13.56 2.38 1.37
N PHE A 42 -12.79 3.46 1.46
CA PHE A 42 -11.38 3.45 1.10
C PHE A 42 -10.58 2.42 1.94
N SER A 43 -10.81 2.38 3.25
CA SER A 43 -10.15 1.43 4.16
C SER A 43 -10.52 -0.03 3.86
N ALA A 44 -11.79 -0.30 3.50
CA ALA A 44 -12.23 -1.62 3.08
C ALA A 44 -11.58 -2.04 1.75
N VAL A 45 -11.48 -1.12 0.78
CA VAL A 45 -10.81 -1.37 -0.50
C VAL A 45 -9.33 -1.69 -0.28
N GLU A 46 -8.63 -0.91 0.54
CA GLU A 46 -7.23 -1.20 0.89
C GLU A 46 -7.06 -2.57 1.54
N LEU A 47 -7.89 -2.91 2.53
CA LEU A 47 -7.81 -4.18 3.22
C LEU A 47 -7.97 -5.35 2.23
N VAL A 48 -9.01 -5.30 1.39
CA VAL A 48 -9.25 -6.31 0.35
C VAL A 48 -8.06 -6.36 -0.61
N LEU A 49 -7.57 -5.21 -1.08
CA LEU A 49 -6.45 -5.16 -2.02
C LEU A 49 -5.16 -5.75 -1.43
N GLY A 50 -4.87 -5.45 -0.17
CA GLY A 50 -3.73 -6.02 0.56
C GLY A 50 -3.84 -7.55 0.66
N LEU A 51 -5.01 -8.09 0.98
CA LEU A 51 -5.24 -9.54 1.02
C LEU A 51 -5.07 -10.20 -0.36
N LEU A 52 -5.52 -9.55 -1.42
CA LEU A 52 -5.32 -10.03 -2.79
C LEU A 52 -3.84 -10.03 -3.20
N ILE A 53 -3.08 -9.00 -2.83
CA ILE A 53 -1.63 -8.95 -3.05
C ILE A 53 -0.94 -10.04 -2.24
N ALA A 54 -1.25 -10.19 -0.96
CA ALA A 54 -0.64 -11.20 -0.09
C ALA A 54 -0.84 -12.63 -0.62
N SER A 55 -2.05 -12.94 -1.10
CA SER A 55 -2.36 -14.24 -1.72
C SER A 55 -1.72 -14.42 -3.11
N GLY A 56 -1.37 -13.33 -3.79
CA GLY A 56 -0.81 -13.34 -5.15
C GLY A 56 -1.86 -13.37 -6.25
N TRP A 57 -3.13 -13.18 -5.89
CA TRP A 57 -4.23 -13.22 -6.85
C TRP A 57 -4.13 -12.05 -7.82
N LYS A 58 -4.08 -12.38 -9.13
CA LYS A 58 -3.93 -11.41 -10.23
C LYS A 58 -2.87 -10.34 -9.93
N LEU A 59 -1.72 -10.75 -9.37
CA LEU A 59 -0.72 -9.88 -8.75
C LEU A 59 -0.34 -8.65 -9.60
N ARG A 60 -0.22 -8.82 -10.92
CA ARG A 60 0.10 -7.72 -11.84
C ARG A 60 -0.93 -6.58 -11.77
N TRP A 61 -2.22 -6.92 -11.71
CA TRP A 61 -3.31 -5.95 -11.67
C TRP A 61 -3.53 -5.38 -10.28
N THR A 62 -3.49 -6.22 -9.26
CA THR A 62 -3.69 -5.80 -7.87
C THR A 62 -2.54 -4.93 -7.37
N ALA A 63 -1.29 -5.26 -7.70
CA ALA A 63 -0.15 -4.39 -7.40
C ALA A 63 -0.18 -3.08 -8.20
N GLY A 64 -0.65 -3.09 -9.46
CA GLY A 64 -0.85 -1.89 -10.26
C GLY A 64 -1.88 -0.93 -9.66
N LEU A 65 -3.03 -1.46 -9.24
CA LEU A 65 -4.05 -0.67 -8.56
C LEU A 65 -3.52 -0.12 -7.22
N ALA A 66 -2.81 -0.93 -6.44
CA ALA A 66 -2.23 -0.51 -5.17
C ALA A 66 -1.18 0.59 -5.35
N ALA A 67 -0.37 0.53 -6.41
CA ALA A 67 0.62 1.56 -6.71
C ALA A 67 -0.06 2.91 -7.01
N LEU A 68 -1.15 2.90 -7.78
CA LEU A 68 -1.93 4.11 -8.07
C LEU A 68 -2.60 4.67 -6.83
N LEU A 69 -3.23 3.81 -6.01
CA LEU A 69 -3.87 4.24 -4.77
C LEU A 69 -2.86 4.81 -3.78
N MET A 70 -1.70 4.17 -3.61
CA MET A 70 -0.61 4.66 -2.75
C MET A 70 -0.05 5.99 -3.25
N ALA A 71 0.04 6.21 -4.57
CA ALA A 71 0.46 7.49 -5.14
C ALA A 71 -0.54 8.61 -4.80
N ALA A 72 -1.83 8.33 -4.96
CA ALA A 72 -2.89 9.27 -4.60
C ALA A 72 -2.89 9.58 -3.10
N ASP A 73 -2.82 8.56 -2.25
CA ASP A 73 -2.76 8.72 -0.79
C ASP A 73 -1.52 9.52 -0.36
N ALA A 74 -0.34 9.18 -0.87
CA ALA A 74 0.87 9.94 -0.58
C ALA A 74 0.71 11.43 -0.94
N ALA A 75 0.14 11.71 -2.11
CA ALA A 75 -0.02 13.08 -2.57
C ALA A 75 -1.04 13.88 -1.73
N MET A 76 -2.10 13.23 -1.27
CA MET A 76 -3.16 13.88 -0.48
C MET A 76 -2.79 14.01 1.01
N SER A 77 -2.18 12.98 1.57
CA SER A 77 -1.92 12.87 3.01
C SER A 77 -0.61 13.55 3.44
N HIS A 78 0.33 13.76 2.50
CA HIS A 78 1.65 14.32 2.80
C HIS A 78 2.05 15.47 1.85
N PRO A 79 1.31 16.60 1.84
CA PRO A 79 1.55 17.73 0.94
C PRO A 79 2.76 18.57 1.38
N PHE A 80 3.96 17.99 1.36
CA PHE A 80 5.19 18.66 1.81
C PHE A 80 5.51 19.95 1.03
N TRP A 81 5.00 20.08 -0.20
CA TRP A 81 5.20 21.27 -1.05
C TRP A 81 4.44 22.50 -0.55
N SER A 82 3.41 22.36 0.28
CA SER A 82 2.67 23.48 0.86
C SER A 82 3.16 23.88 2.26
N LEU A 83 4.25 23.27 2.75
CA LEU A 83 4.74 23.44 4.11
C LEU A 83 6.14 24.07 4.15
N ALA A 84 6.54 24.57 5.32
CA ALA A 84 7.84 25.17 5.56
C ALA A 84 8.46 24.69 6.89
N GLY A 85 9.74 24.98 7.10
CA GLY A 85 10.45 24.66 8.33
C GLY A 85 10.51 23.15 8.63
N ALA A 86 10.45 22.80 9.91
CA ALA A 86 10.57 21.42 10.38
C ALA A 86 9.45 20.49 9.87
N GLU A 87 8.24 21.01 9.70
CA GLU A 87 7.09 20.22 9.24
C GLU A 87 7.26 19.74 7.79
N ARG A 88 7.87 20.55 6.93
CA ARG A 88 8.18 20.16 5.54
C ARG A 88 9.08 18.93 5.50
N GLY A 89 10.10 18.87 6.35
CA GLY A 89 11.03 17.74 6.42
C GLY A 89 10.33 16.44 6.84
N ALA A 90 9.48 16.51 7.86
CA ALA A 90 8.72 15.35 8.33
C ALA A 90 7.75 14.82 7.26
N GLN A 91 6.97 15.71 6.62
CA GLN A 91 6.03 15.31 5.58
C GLN A 91 6.73 14.80 4.32
N LEU A 92 7.88 15.37 3.94
CA LEU A 92 8.69 14.85 2.84
C LEU A 92 9.15 13.42 3.13
N LEU A 93 9.57 13.12 4.37
CA LEU A 93 9.97 11.77 4.75
C LEU A 93 8.81 10.77 4.63
N HIS A 94 7.62 11.14 5.09
CA HIS A 94 6.42 10.30 4.94
C HIS A 94 6.07 10.06 3.46
N PHE A 95 6.07 11.13 2.66
CA PHE A 95 5.85 11.04 1.22
C PHE A 95 6.87 10.12 0.53
N MET A 96 8.16 10.27 0.83
CA MET A 96 9.23 9.45 0.25
C MET A 96 9.16 7.97 0.65
N LYS A 97 8.68 7.65 1.87
CA LYS A 97 8.40 6.26 2.26
C LYS A 97 7.33 5.63 1.36
N ASN A 98 6.26 6.36 1.06
CA ASN A 98 5.21 5.87 0.17
C ASN A 98 5.71 5.75 -1.28
N VAL A 99 6.56 6.68 -1.75
CA VAL A 99 7.23 6.56 -3.07
C VAL A 99 8.09 5.29 -3.15
N GLY A 100 8.84 4.97 -2.09
CA GLY A 100 9.59 3.71 -2.01
C GLY A 100 8.69 2.47 -2.10
N MET A 101 7.55 2.49 -1.41
CA MET A 101 6.54 1.42 -1.49
C MET A 101 5.95 1.27 -2.89
N ILE A 102 5.68 2.38 -3.59
CA ILE A 102 5.24 2.36 -5.00
C ILE A 102 6.28 1.66 -5.87
N GLY A 103 7.56 1.98 -5.71
CA GLY A 103 8.65 1.30 -6.43
C GLY A 103 8.64 -0.22 -6.19
N GLY A 104 8.42 -0.64 -4.94
CA GLY A 104 8.25 -2.04 -4.57
C GLY A 104 7.06 -2.72 -5.28
N LEU A 105 5.90 -2.06 -5.30
CA LEU A 105 4.71 -2.55 -6.00
C LEU A 105 4.95 -2.68 -7.51
N LEU A 106 5.64 -1.73 -8.13
CA LEU A 106 6.04 -1.81 -9.54
C LEU A 106 6.98 -3.00 -9.81
N LEU A 107 7.89 -3.32 -8.89
CA LEU A 107 8.71 -4.52 -8.99
C LEU A 107 7.86 -5.79 -8.93
N LEU A 108 6.81 -5.85 -8.10
CA LEU A 108 5.86 -6.99 -8.10
C LEU A 108 5.15 -7.16 -9.45
N ILE A 109 4.78 -6.06 -10.11
CA ILE A 109 4.17 -6.07 -11.45
C ILE A 109 5.12 -6.69 -12.48
N ALA A 110 6.41 -6.34 -12.42
CA ALA A 110 7.43 -6.88 -13.32
C ALA A 110 7.65 -8.40 -13.12
N HIS A 111 7.63 -8.85 -11.86
CA HIS A 111 7.80 -10.27 -11.53
C HIS A 111 6.55 -11.12 -11.83
N ALA A 112 5.35 -10.55 -11.75
CA ALA A 112 4.10 -11.28 -12.01
C ALA A 112 3.93 -11.77 -13.46
N GLY A 113 4.69 -11.23 -14.42
CA GLY A 113 4.62 -11.61 -15.84
C GLY A 113 5.53 -12.77 -16.27
N HIS A 114 6.39 -13.30 -15.40
CA HIS A 114 7.30 -14.39 -15.75
C HIS A 114 6.69 -15.75 -15.37
N PRO A 115 6.32 -16.62 -16.33
CA PRO A 115 6.03 -18.01 -16.01
C PRO A 115 7.29 -18.67 -15.41
N PRO A 116 7.14 -19.59 -14.44
CA PRO A 116 8.28 -20.33 -13.92
C PRO A 116 8.97 -21.06 -15.07
N ARG A 117 10.26 -20.75 -15.30
CA ARG A 117 11.10 -21.54 -16.21
C ARG A 117 11.20 -22.94 -15.60
N ARG A 118 10.57 -23.91 -16.26
CA ARG A 118 10.72 -25.34 -15.97
C ARG A 118 12.10 -25.80 -16.42
#